data_AF-A0AAD2TPA4-F1
#
_entry.id   AF-A0AAD2TPA4-F1
#
_cell.length_a   1.000
_cell.length_b   1.000
_cell.length_c   1.000
_cell.angle_alpha   90.00
_cell.angle_beta   90.00
_cell.angle_gamma   90.00
#
_symmetry.space_group_name_H-M   'P 1'
#
loop_
_entity.id
_entity.type
_entity.pdbx_description
1 polymer ?
#
loop_
_entity_poly.entity_id
_entity_poly.type
_entity_poly.pdbx_seq_one_letter_code
_entity_poly.pdbx_strand_id
1 'polypeptide(L)'
;MNSLYTVEGVIGAVGGAVFAQTEKYLQAGMENEDFYGWGLEDGERHYRWLSFGYRIYRSEGCLFHLSHPRDQNGMFRSRIHSEKAMHDMNEVVNYSKEELREKFNLGFKIENCI
;
A
#
# COMPACT_ATOMS: atom_id res chain seq x y z
N MET A 1 8.51 18.36 10.46
CA MET A 1 8.42 16.93 10.10
C MET A 1 6.94 16.67 9.84
N ASN A 2 6.52 16.75 8.58
CA ASN A 2 5.13 16.46 8.23
C ASN A 2 4.89 14.95 8.39
N SER A 3 3.71 14.59 8.90
CA SER A 3 3.32 13.21 9.19
C SER A 3 3.60 12.28 8.02
N LEU A 4 4.09 11.07 8.31
CA LEU A 4 4.40 9.98 7.37
C LEU A 4 3.20 9.49 6.52
N TYR A 5 2.02 10.10 6.66
CA TYR A 5 0.75 9.61 6.12
C TYR A 5 -0.13 10.71 5.53
N THR A 6 0.42 11.82 5.07
CA THR A 6 -0.39 12.89 4.46
C THR A 6 0.22 13.36 3.16
N VAL A 7 -0.37 12.95 2.03
CA VAL A 7 -0.28 13.66 0.75
C VAL A 7 -1.61 14.37 0.56
N GLU A 8 -1.57 15.69 0.37
CA GLU A 8 -2.74 16.52 0.03
C GLU A 8 -3.95 16.42 0.98
N GLY A 9 -3.73 16.14 2.27
CA GLY A 9 -4.81 16.03 3.25
C GLY A 9 -5.56 14.69 3.23
N VAL A 10 -5.14 13.73 2.40
CA VAL A 10 -5.59 12.34 2.46
C VAL A 10 -4.87 11.67 3.62
N ILE A 11 -5.64 11.16 4.59
CA ILE A 11 -5.12 10.35 5.69
C ILE A 11 -4.70 9.01 5.11
N GLY A 12 -3.39 8.76 5.02
CA GLY A 12 -2.81 7.48 4.62
C GLY A 12 -3.28 6.33 5.53
N ALA A 13 -3.24 5.11 5.02
CA ALA A 13 -3.58 3.94 5.80
C ALA A 13 -2.62 3.80 6.99
N VAL A 14 -3.19 3.67 8.19
CA VAL A 14 -2.45 3.57 9.46
C VAL A 14 -1.97 2.14 9.77
N GLY A 15 -2.11 1.22 8.80
CA GLY A 15 -1.94 -0.22 9.01
C GLY A 15 -2.91 -0.83 10.02
N GLY A 16 -2.89 -2.15 10.16
CA GLY A 16 -3.68 -2.89 11.16
C GLY A 16 -4.56 -4.00 10.57
N ALA A 17 -5.78 -3.68 10.17
CA ALA A 17 -6.71 -4.64 9.57
C ALA A 17 -7.41 -4.03 8.36
N VAL A 18 -7.41 -4.75 7.25
CA VAL A 18 -8.02 -4.35 5.99
C VAL A 18 -8.85 -5.52 5.45
N PHE A 19 -10.06 -5.20 4.99
CA PHE A 19 -10.92 -6.14 4.28
C PHE A 19 -11.14 -5.60 2.87
N ALA A 20 -10.96 -6.46 1.87
CA ALA A 20 -11.18 -6.13 0.48
C ALA A 20 -12.03 -7.20 -0.18
N GLN A 21 -12.88 -6.80 -1.13
CA GLN A 21 -13.57 -7.75 -1.99
C GLN A 21 -12.53 -8.43 -2.89
N THR A 22 -12.50 -9.76 -2.91
CA THR A 22 -11.49 -10.55 -3.63
C THR A 22 -11.30 -10.10 -5.07
N GLU A 23 -12.39 -9.96 -5.82
CA GLU A 23 -12.34 -9.52 -7.23
C GLU A 23 -11.74 -8.11 -7.38
N LYS A 24 -12.07 -7.18 -6.49
CA LYS A 24 -11.51 -5.82 -6.52
C LYS A 24 -10.04 -5.81 -6.13
N TYR A 25 -9.65 -6.64 -5.16
CA TYR A 25 -8.27 -6.79 -4.76
C TYR A 25 -7.40 -7.34 -5.90
N LEU A 26 -7.90 -8.35 -6.63
CA LEU A 26 -7.25 -8.88 -7.83
C LEU A 26 -7.17 -7.81 -8.94
N GLN A 27 -8.27 -7.09 -9.20
CA GLN A 27 -8.32 -6.01 -10.20
C GLN A 27 -7.40 -4.82 -9.88
N ALA A 28 -7.03 -4.63 -8.61
CA ALA A 28 -6.06 -3.61 -8.20
C ALA A 28 -4.60 -4.08 -8.29
N GLY A 29 -4.33 -5.34 -8.63
CA GLY A 29 -2.98 -5.88 -8.65
C GLY A 29 -2.44 -6.33 -7.29
N MET A 30 -3.34 -6.68 -6.35
CA MET A 30 -2.97 -7.28 -5.06
C MET A 30 -1.97 -6.41 -4.24
N GLU A 31 -1.09 -7.04 -3.46
CA GLU A 31 0.03 -6.37 -2.79
C GLU A 31 1.19 -6.13 -3.76
N ASN A 32 1.95 -5.07 -3.53
CA ASN A 32 3.16 -4.77 -4.28
C ASN A 32 4.36 -5.54 -3.69
N GLU A 33 4.79 -6.60 -4.37
CA GLU A 33 5.89 -7.47 -3.92
C GLU A 33 7.28 -6.84 -4.01
N ASP A 34 7.41 -5.63 -4.59
CA ASP A 34 8.68 -4.91 -4.61
C ASP A 34 9.09 -4.44 -3.20
N PHE A 35 8.12 -4.22 -2.30
CA PHE A 35 8.42 -3.79 -0.93
C PHE A 35 9.14 -4.89 -0.17
N TYR A 36 10.30 -4.53 0.39
CA TYR A 36 11.06 -5.39 1.28
C TYR A 36 10.89 -4.92 2.72
N GLY A 37 10.44 -5.80 3.61
CA GLY A 37 10.22 -5.48 5.02
C GLY A 37 8.80 -4.97 5.29
N TRP A 38 8.68 -3.95 6.15
CA TRP A 38 7.40 -3.37 6.59
C TRP A 38 7.50 -1.83 6.62
N GLY A 39 6.36 -1.16 6.49
CA GLY A 39 6.17 0.24 6.89
C GLY A 39 5.41 1.12 5.90
N LEU A 40 5.67 1.01 4.59
CA LEU A 40 5.13 1.93 3.57
C LEU A 40 4.14 1.26 2.60
N GLU A 41 4.08 -0.07 2.57
CA GLU A 41 3.21 -0.86 1.70
C GLU A 41 1.72 -0.58 1.95
N ASP A 42 1.32 -0.37 3.21
CA ASP A 42 -0.05 0.00 3.54
C ASP A 42 -0.45 1.34 2.93
N GLY A 43 0.48 2.30 2.98
CA GLY A 43 0.31 3.62 2.38
C GLY A 43 0.21 3.52 0.86
N GLU A 44 1.13 2.78 0.25
CA GLU A 44 1.14 2.51 -1.19
C GLU A 44 -0.20 1.95 -1.67
N ARG A 45 -0.69 0.91 -1.00
CA ARG A 45 -1.96 0.26 -1.32
C ARG A 45 -3.13 1.24 -1.26
N HIS A 46 -3.14 2.09 -0.24
CA HIS A 46 -4.16 3.14 -0.10
C HIS A 46 -4.15 4.11 -1.28
N TYR A 47 -2.97 4.66 -1.65
CA TYR A 47 -2.87 5.57 -2.79
C TYR A 47 -3.26 4.90 -4.10
N ARG A 48 -2.75 3.69 -4.37
CA ARG A 48 -3.06 2.95 -5.59
C ARG A 48 -4.55 2.69 -5.74
N TRP A 49 -5.23 2.29 -4.67
CA TRP A 49 -6.69 2.11 -4.70
C TRP A 49 -7.45 3.40 -5.00
N LEU A 50 -7.02 4.54 -4.43
CA LEU A 50 -7.59 5.84 -4.76
C LEU A 50 -7.34 6.21 -6.23
N SER A 51 -6.14 5.99 -6.76
CA SER A 51 -5.79 6.22 -8.17
C SER A 51 -6.63 5.38 -9.13
N PHE A 52 -7.03 4.16 -8.73
CA PHE A 52 -7.97 3.35 -9.50
C PHE A 52 -9.44 3.78 -9.36
N GLY A 53 -9.75 4.70 -8.45
CA GLY A 53 -11.09 5.21 -8.18
C GLY A 53 -11.90 4.31 -7.26
N TYR A 54 -11.25 3.49 -6.43
CA TYR A 54 -11.94 2.64 -5.47
C TYR A 54 -12.39 3.45 -4.26
N ARG A 55 -13.53 3.05 -3.69
CA ARG A 55 -14.05 3.65 -2.47
C ARG A 55 -13.43 2.95 -1.27
N ILE A 56 -12.80 3.72 -0.40
CA ILE A 56 -12.22 3.24 0.85
C ILE A 56 -13.12 3.71 1.99
N TYR A 57 -13.61 2.76 2.78
CA TYR A 57 -14.39 3.04 3.97
C TYR A 57 -13.54 2.80 5.21
N ARG A 58 -13.60 3.73 6.17
CA ARG A 58 -13.01 3.57 7.49
C ARG A 58 -14.14 3.41 8.51
N SER A 59 -14.17 2.26 9.18
CA SER A 59 -15.14 2.00 10.23
C SER A 59 -14.98 2.99 11.38
N GLU A 60 -16.10 3.46 11.93
CA GLU A 60 -16.13 4.26 13.17
C GLU A 60 -15.91 3.40 14.42
N GLY A 61 -16.02 2.07 14.28
CA GLY A 61 -15.78 1.11 15.35
C GLY A 61 -14.31 1.06 15.78
N CYS A 62 -14.07 0.69 17.04
CA CYS A 62 -12.71 0.49 17.54
C CYS A 62 -12.14 -0.87 17.11
N LEU A 63 -10.84 -0.89 16.86
CA LEU A 63 -10.04 -2.10 16.65
C LEU A 63 -8.87 -2.06 17.63
N PHE A 64 -8.70 -3.13 18.40
CA PHE A 64 -7.64 -3.23 19.38
C PHE A 64 -6.48 -4.04 18.81
N HIS A 65 -5.31 -3.44 18.77
CA HIS A 65 -4.05 -4.13 18.46
C HIS A 65 -3.32 -4.41 19.77
N LEU A 66 -2.86 -5.65 19.98
CA LEU A 66 -2.08 -5.99 21.16
C LEU A 66 -0.74 -5.25 21.10
N SER A 67 -0.45 -4.47 22.14
CA SER A 67 0.80 -3.70 22.19
C SER A 67 1.99 -4.62 22.36
N HIS A 68 3.06 -4.35 21.62
CA HIS A 68 4.37 -4.94 21.80
C HIS A 68 5.43 -3.82 21.78
N PRO A 69 6.53 -3.95 22.53
CA PRO A 69 7.66 -3.03 22.40
C PRO A 69 8.21 -3.08 20.98
N ARG A 70 8.64 -1.93 20.46
CA ARG A 70 9.42 -1.90 19.22
C ARG A 70 10.84 -2.36 19.53
N ASP A 71 11.27 -3.41 18.87
CA ASP A 71 12.65 -3.91 18.92
C ASP A 71 13.40 -3.50 17.64
N GLN A 72 14.57 -4.08 17.41
CA GLN A 72 15.35 -3.85 16.19
C GLN A 72 14.63 -4.31 14.90
N ASN A 73 13.59 -5.15 15.03
CA ASN A 73 12.69 -5.56 13.95
C ASN A 73 11.46 -4.66 13.86
N GLY A 74 11.44 -3.50 14.52
CA GLY A 74 10.40 -2.48 14.38
C GLY A 74 10.84 -1.25 13.60
N MET A 75 12.02 -1.28 12.96
CA MET A 75 12.65 -0.12 12.34
C MET A 75 13.42 -0.47 11.06
N PHE A 76 13.65 0.52 10.20
CA PHE A 76 14.53 0.37 9.07
C PHE A 76 15.93 -0.02 9.52
N ARG A 77 16.46 -1.07 8.91
CA ARG A 77 17.78 -1.66 9.27
C ARG A 77 18.97 -0.91 8.70
N SER A 78 18.76 -0.06 7.68
CA SER A 78 19.80 0.74 7.05
C SER A 78 19.20 1.89 6.27
N ARG A 79 20.04 2.88 5.93
CA ARG A 79 19.68 3.97 5.02
C ARG A 79 19.20 3.45 3.66
N ILE A 80 19.88 2.44 3.13
CA ILE A 80 19.52 1.80 1.85
C ILE A 80 18.13 1.18 1.91
N HIS A 81 17.80 0.49 3.01
CA HIS A 81 16.46 -0.07 3.21
C HIS A 81 15.40 1.04 3.24
N SER A 82 15.62 2.12 3.99
CA SER A 82 14.66 3.24 4.01
C SER A 82 14.54 3.96 2.66
N GLU A 83 15.65 4.14 1.93
CA GLU A 83 15.65 4.78 0.62
C GLU A 83 14.92 3.94 -0.43
N LYS A 84 15.11 2.61 -0.39
CA LYS A 84 14.36 1.68 -1.25
C LYS A 84 12.86 1.77 -0.98
N ALA A 85 12.43 1.68 0.28
CA ALA A 85 11.01 1.75 0.63
C ALA A 85 10.37 3.08 0.18
N MET A 86 11.09 4.20 0.32
CA MET A 86 10.63 5.49 -0.21
C MET A 86 10.60 5.53 -1.73
N HIS A 87 11.57 4.92 -2.40
CA HIS A 87 11.60 4.82 -3.84
C HIS A 87 10.38 4.05 -4.37
N ASP A 88 10.13 2.84 -3.83
CA ASP A 88 8.99 2.00 -4.22
C ASP A 88 7.64 2.74 -4.02
N MET A 89 7.50 3.49 -2.92
CA MET A 89 6.34 4.33 -2.65
C MET A 89 6.20 5.48 -3.67
N ASN A 90 7.30 6.18 -3.96
CA ASN A 90 7.29 7.31 -4.88
C ASN A 90 6.99 6.88 -6.31
N GLU A 91 7.42 5.69 -6.75
CA GLU A 91 7.02 5.16 -8.05
C GLU A 91 5.49 5.14 -8.17
N VAL A 92 4.82 4.51 -7.21
CA VAL A 92 3.36 4.33 -7.24
C VAL A 92 2.61 5.66 -7.16
N VAL A 93 3.06 6.58 -6.30
CA VAL A 93 2.41 7.88 -6.13
C VAL A 93 2.54 8.76 -7.37
N ASN A 94 3.63 8.61 -8.14
CA ASN A 94 3.87 9.42 -9.34
C ASN A 94 3.38 8.78 -10.64
N TYR A 95 2.95 7.52 -10.63
CA TYR A 95 2.38 6.89 -11.81
C TYR A 95 0.96 7.37 -12.12
N SER A 96 0.71 7.53 -13.41
CA SER A 96 -0.63 7.58 -13.98
C SER A 96 -1.37 6.27 -13.78
N LYS A 97 -2.68 6.29 -14.01
CA LYS A 97 -3.53 5.11 -13.92
C LYS A 97 -3.11 4.02 -14.92
N GLU A 98 -2.63 4.42 -16.09
CA GLU A 98 -2.15 3.56 -17.16
C GLU A 98 -0.82 2.92 -16.78
N GLU A 99 0.15 3.69 -16.28
CA GLU A 99 1.44 3.16 -15.79
C GLU A 99 1.26 2.19 -14.62
N LEU A 100 0.31 2.46 -13.72
CA LEU A 100 -0.04 1.50 -12.66
C LEU A 100 -0.61 0.20 -13.24
N ARG A 101 -1.42 0.26 -14.29
CA ARG A 101 -1.92 -0.96 -14.93
C ARG A 101 -0.79 -1.77 -15.55
N GLU A 102 0.16 -1.10 -16.19
CA GLU A 102 1.32 -1.76 -16.79
C GLU A 102 2.21 -2.40 -15.72
N LYS A 103 2.58 -1.66 -14.65
CA LYS A 103 3.40 -2.17 -13.55
C LYS A 103 2.84 -3.46 -12.94
N PHE A 104 1.53 -3.50 -12.72
CA PHE A 104 0.85 -4.64 -12.11
C PHE A 104 0.28 -5.63 -13.13
N ASN A 105 0.65 -5.52 -14.41
CA ASN A 105 0.19 -6.37 -15.52
C ASN A 105 -1.36 -6.50 -15.61
N LEU A 106 -2.07 -5.42 -15.29
CA LEU A 106 -3.52 -5.35 -15.26
C LEU A 106 -4.07 -5.01 -16.65
N GLY A 107 -4.89 -5.90 -17.21
CA GLY A 107 -5.50 -5.71 -18.52
C GLY A 107 -5.20 -6.82 -19.52
N PHE A 108 -4.22 -7.66 -19.23
CA PHE A 108 -4.17 -9.00 -19.80
C PHE A 108 -5.27 -9.82 -19.12
N LYS A 109 -6.21 -10.37 -19.90
CA LYS A 109 -7.06 -11.44 -19.37
C LYS A 109 -6.11 -12.51 -18.87
N ILE A 110 -6.24 -12.89 -17.60
CA ILE A 110 -5.68 -14.14 -17.11
C ILE A 110 -6.49 -15.24 -17.82
N GLU A 111 -6.15 -15.51 -19.08
CA GLU A 111 -6.60 -16.69 -19.78
C GLU A 111 -5.79 -17.84 -19.19
N ASN A 112 -6.39 -18.49 -18.20
CA ASN A 112 -5.94 -19.72 -17.55
C ASN A 112 -4.90 -19.54 -16.45
N CYS A 113 -5.38 -19.32 -15.22
CA CYS A 113 -4.81 -20.00 -14.06
C CYS A 113 -5.90 -20.93 -13.51
N ILE A 114 -5.75 -22.22 -13.78
CA ILE A 114 -6.36 -23.34 -13.05
C ILE A 114 -5.24 -23.90 -12.17
#